data_AF-A0A847FD30-F1
#
_entry.id   AF-A0A847FD30-F1
#
_cell.length_a   1.000
_cell.length_b   1.000
_cell.length_c   1.000
_cell.angle_alpha   90.00
_cell.angle_beta   90.00
_cell.angle_gamma   90.00
#
_symmetry.space_group_name_H-M   'P 1'
#
loop_
_entity.id
_entity.type
_entity.pdbx_description
1 polymer ?
#
loop_
_entity_poly.entity_id
_entity_poly.type
_entity_poly.pdbx_seq_one_letter_code
_entity_poly.pdbx_strand_id
1 'polypeptide(L)' 'MAEKDYYKILGINREASEKEIKQAFRKLAGK' A
#
# COMPACT_ATOMS: atom_id res chain seq x y z
N MET A 1 13.64 13.32 9.88
CA MET A 1 12.75 13.20 8.72
C MET A 1 12.13 11.82 8.79
N ALA A 2 10.84 11.69 9.13
CA ALA A 2 10.21 10.37 9.26
C ALA A 2 9.92 9.82 7.86
N GLU A 3 10.54 8.69 7.52
CA GLU A 3 10.26 7.98 6.28
C GLU A 3 8.77 7.60 6.26
N LYS A 4 8.04 8.06 5.24
CA LYS A 4 6.64 7.67 5.06
C LYS A 4 6.62 6.21 4.67
N ASP A 5 6.16 5.36 5.58
CA ASP A 5 6.00 3.94 5.29
C ASP A 5 4.74 3.72 4.44
N TYR A 6 4.91 3.85 3.12
CA TYR A 6 3.83 3.68 2.15
C TYR A 6 3.19 2.28 2.22
N TYR A 7 3.96 1.26 2.60
CA TYR A 7 3.45 -0.11 2.75
C TYR A 7 2.51 -0.21 3.95
N LYS A 8 2.86 0.42 5.08
CA LYS A 8 1.93 0.54 6.22
C LYS A 8 0.69 1.36 5.91
N ILE A 9 0.82 2.46 5.15
CA ILE A 9 -0.32 3.27 4.72
C ILE A 9 -1.27 2.47 3.82
N LEU A 10 -0.71 1.67 2.90
CA LEU A 10 -1.48 0.78 2.03
C LEU A 10 -1.97 -0.49 2.75
N GLY A 11 -1.48 -0.77 3.97
CA GLY A 11 -1.84 -1.96 4.74
C GLY A 11 -1.30 -3.27 4.15
N ILE A 12 -0.14 -3.23 3.48
CA ILE A 12 0.46 -4.35 2.77
C ILE A 12 1.88 -4.63 3.27
N ASN A 13 2.39 -5.84 3.03
CA ASN A 13 3.79 -6.18 3.30
C ASN A 13 4.72 -5.46 2.30
N ARG A 14 5.96 -5.19 2.69
CA ARG A 14 7.03 -4.68 1.80
C ARG A 14 7.41 -5.66 0.69
N GLU A 15 7.12 -6.94 0.91
CA GLU A 15 7.28 -8.01 -0.10
C GLU A 15 6.05 -8.17 -0.99
N ALA A 16 5.03 -7.31 -0.84
CA ALA A 16 3.82 -7.39 -1.65
C ALA A 16 4.13 -7.20 -3.13
N SER A 17 3.51 -8.03 -3.96
CA SER A 17 3.63 -7.93 -5.41
C SER A 17 2.96 -6.66 -5.95
N GLU A 18 3.36 -6.21 -7.14
CA GLU A 18 2.72 -5.06 -7.79
C GLU A 18 1.19 -5.20 -7.91
N LYS A 19 0.71 -6.43 -8.09
CA LYS A 19 -0.72 -6.75 -8.15
C LYS A 19 -1.42 -6.41 -6.83
N GLU A 20 -0.82 -6.77 -5.71
CA GLU A 20 -1.32 -6.47 -4.36
C GLU A 20 -1.28 -4.98 -4.07
N ILE A 21 -0.19 -4.29 -4.43
CA ILE A 21 -0.07 -2.83 -4.30
C ILE A 21 -1.21 -2.13 -5.06
N LYS A 22 -1.46 -2.50 -6.32
CA LYS A 22 -2.53 -1.93 -7.15
C LYS A 22 -3.92 -2.27 -6.60
N GLN A 23 -4.11 -3.45 -6.01
CA GLN A 23 -5.39 -3.81 -5.37
C GLN A 23 -5.63 -3.01 -4.08
N ALA A 24 -4.62 -2.88 -3.22
CA ALA A 24 -4.70 -2.10 -1.99
C ALA A 24 -4.97 -0.62 -2.28
N PHE A 25 -4.27 -0.04 -3.26
CA PHE A 25 -4.49 1.34 -3.70
C PHE A 25 -5.93 1.56 -4.20
N ARG A 26 -6.45 0.67 -5.05
CA ARG A 26 -7.84 0.76 -5.54
C ARG A 26 -8.88 0.64 -4.43
N LYS A 27 -8.64 -0.23 -3.44
CA LYS A 27 -9.52 -0.38 -2.26
C LYS A 27 -9.54 0.86 -1.40
N LEU A 28 -8.39 1.52 -1.22
CA LEU A 28 -8.29 2.76 -0.45
C LEU A 28 -8.85 3.96 -1.20
N ALA A 29 -8.66 4.06 -2.51
CA ALA A 29 -9.16 5.16 -3.33
C ALA A 29 -10.68 5.09 -3.60
N GLY A 30 -11.28 3.90 -3.48
CA GLY A 30 -12.73 3.71 -3.60
C GLY A 30 -13.52 3.99 -2.30
N LYS A 31 -12.84 4.45 -1.25
CA LYS A 31 -13.41 4.78 0.06
C LYS A 31 -13.21 6.25 0.36
#